data_AF-A0A937T350-F1
#
_entry.id   AF-A0A937T350-F1
#
_cell.length_a   1.000
_cell.length_b   1.000
_cell.length_c   1.000
_cell.angle_alpha   90.00
_cell.angle_beta   90.00
_cell.angle_gamma   90.00
#
_symmetry.space_group_name_H-M   'P 1'
#
loop_
_entity.id
_entity.type
_entity.pdbx_description
1 polymer ?
#
loop_
_entity_poly.entity_id
_entity_poly.type
_entity_poly.pdbx_seq_one_letter_code
_entity_poly.pdbx_strand_id
1 'polypeptide(L)'
;MRVFLPFMFLLSMVVVVGCGGQVVVPETNEDTVTQSMRPILERVVETGDLEIANELQSYIEEDLASVDQAKADALMKDFRELQSMSDQNAVKAKAKEMLSKL
;
A
#
# COMPACT_ATOMS: atom_id res chain seq x y z
N MET A 1 0.33 49.73 28.61
CA MET A 1 0.05 49.71 30.07
C MET A 1 -1.13 48.77 30.26
N ARG A 2 -0.93 47.63 30.94
CA ARG A 2 -1.96 46.71 31.49
C ARG A 2 -2.76 45.92 30.41
N VAL A 3 -2.97 44.60 30.47
CA VAL A 3 -3.07 43.67 31.60
C VAL A 3 -2.62 42.26 31.14
N PHE A 4 -1.80 41.65 31.98
CA PHE A 4 -1.43 40.24 32.02
C PHE A 4 -2.64 39.35 32.41
N LEU A 5 -2.50 38.05 32.14
CA LEU A 5 -2.94 36.94 32.99
C LEU A 5 -4.20 36.17 32.56
N PRO A 6 -4.11 34.82 32.57
CA PRO A 6 -4.98 33.85 31.90
C PRO A 6 -6.03 33.33 32.88
N PHE A 7 -6.60 32.13 32.62
CA PHE A 7 -7.39 31.30 33.54
C PHE A 7 -8.92 31.45 33.44
N MET A 8 -9.54 30.69 32.53
CA MET A 8 -10.95 30.25 32.65
C MET A 8 -11.14 29.02 31.74
N PHE A 9 -10.62 27.83 32.10
CA PHE A 9 -11.33 26.88 32.97
C PHE A 9 -12.85 26.93 32.80
N LEU A 10 -13.35 26.33 31.72
CA LEU A 10 -14.75 25.93 31.57
C LEU A 10 -14.81 24.82 30.51
N LEU A 11 -14.52 23.57 30.90
CA LEU A 11 -15.53 22.62 31.35
C LEU A 11 -16.60 22.35 30.29
N SER A 12 -16.29 21.45 29.36
CA SER A 12 -17.30 20.66 28.66
C SER A 12 -16.74 19.26 28.37
N MET A 13 -16.82 18.40 29.39
CA MET A 13 -16.98 16.97 29.19
C MET A 13 -18.30 16.76 28.45
N VAL A 14 -18.24 16.32 27.20
CA VAL A 14 -19.34 15.54 26.62
C VAL A 14 -18.76 14.17 26.30
N VAL A 15 -19.06 13.26 27.23
CA VAL A 15 -18.91 11.82 27.11
C VAL A 15 -19.92 11.36 26.06
N VAL A 16 -19.46 10.84 24.93
CA VAL A 16 -20.25 9.93 24.09
C VAL A 16 -19.56 8.58 24.12
N VAL A 17 -20.05 7.72 25.00
CA VAL A 17 -19.86 6.28 24.92
C VAL A 17 -20.80 5.77 23.83
N GLY A 18 -20.24 5.39 22.68
CA GLY A 18 -20.85 4.44 21.72
C GLY A 18 -19.92 3.23 21.67
N CYS A 19 -20.23 2.14 22.38
CA CYS A 19 -21.08 1.02 21.95
C CYS A 19 -20.48 0.23 20.78
N GLY A 20 -19.82 -0.88 21.15
CA GLY A 20 -20.19 -2.18 20.63
C GLY A 20 -19.89 -2.46 19.17
N GLY A 21 -18.66 -2.87 18.93
CA GLY A 21 -18.22 -3.39 17.63
C GLY A 21 -16.81 -2.90 17.38
N GLN A 22 -15.83 -3.53 18.03
CA GLN A 22 -14.50 -3.55 17.46
C GLN A 22 -14.61 -4.43 16.21
N VAL A 23 -15.14 -3.84 15.14
CA VAL A 23 -14.78 -4.25 13.80
C VAL A 23 -13.28 -3.99 13.80
N VAL A 24 -12.52 -5.05 14.03
CA VAL A 24 -11.12 -5.10 13.62
C VAL A 24 -11.21 -4.96 12.12
N VAL A 25 -11.30 -3.72 11.64
CA VAL A 25 -10.87 -3.40 10.29
C VAL A 25 -9.43 -3.88 10.34
N PRO A 26 -9.05 -4.95 9.63
CA PRO A 26 -7.65 -5.30 9.56
C PRO A 26 -6.95 -4.00 9.14
N GLU A 27 -6.05 -3.48 9.98
CA GLU A 27 -5.25 -2.35 9.57
C GLU A 27 -4.53 -2.84 8.32
N THR A 28 -4.96 -2.35 7.15
CA THR A 28 -4.23 -2.52 5.91
C THR A 28 -2.87 -1.92 6.21
N ASN A 29 -1.90 -2.79 6.43
CA ASN A 29 -0.53 -2.44 6.67
C ASN A 29 0.29 -2.94 5.50
N GLU A 30 1.46 -2.34 5.33
CA GLU A 30 2.37 -2.65 4.23
C GLU A 30 2.66 -4.15 4.11
N ASP A 31 2.85 -4.85 5.22
CA ASP A 31 3.07 -6.31 5.24
C ASP A 31 1.91 -7.09 4.61
N THR A 32 0.66 -6.76 4.94
CA THR A 32 -0.51 -7.47 4.41
C THR A 32 -0.64 -7.25 2.90
N VAL A 33 -0.42 -6.01 2.45
CA VAL A 33 -0.48 -5.67 1.02
C VAL A 33 0.63 -6.35 0.23
N THR A 34 1.88 -6.29 0.71
CA THR A 34 3.02 -6.93 0.05
C THR A 34 2.88 -8.46 0.03
N GLN A 35 2.27 -9.08 1.05
CA GLN A 35 1.93 -10.50 1.04
C GLN A 35 0.88 -10.88 -0.01
N SER A 36 -0.09 -10.00 -0.31
CA SER A 36 -1.04 -10.22 -1.40
C SER A 36 -0.40 -10.11 -2.79
N MET A 37 0.59 -9.24 -2.95
CA MET A 37 1.29 -9.04 -4.22
C MET A 37 2.32 -10.15 -4.54
N ARG A 38 2.96 -10.72 -3.53
CA ARG A 38 3.99 -11.77 -3.67
C ARG A 38 3.55 -12.95 -4.56
N PRO A 39 2.41 -13.63 -4.33
CA PRO A 39 2.02 -14.77 -5.15
C PRO A 39 1.73 -14.39 -6.62
N ILE A 40 1.30 -13.16 -6.88
CA ILE A 40 1.07 -12.66 -8.24
C ILE A 40 2.41 -12.54 -8.96
N LEU A 41 3.39 -11.85 -8.36
CA LEU A 41 4.71 -11.73 -8.94
C LEU A 41 5.43 -13.07 -9.08
N GLU A 42 5.27 -14.00 -8.14
CA GLU A 42 5.82 -15.36 -8.26
C GLU A 42 5.28 -16.08 -9.51
N ARG A 43 3.97 -16.00 -9.77
CA ARG A 43 3.39 -16.53 -11.01
C ARG A 43 3.94 -15.84 -12.25
N VAL A 44 4.15 -14.52 -12.22
CA VAL A 44 4.75 -13.79 -13.33
C VAL A 44 6.21 -14.22 -13.54
N VAL A 45 6.96 -14.51 -12.48
CA VAL A 45 8.33 -15.07 -12.59
C VAL A 45 8.32 -16.47 -13.20
N GLU A 46 7.34 -17.29 -12.88
CA GLU A 46 7.23 -18.66 -13.42
C GLU A 46 6.78 -18.66 -14.89
N THR A 47 5.74 -17.88 -15.19
CA THR A 47 5.03 -17.91 -16.48
C THR A 47 5.51 -16.86 -17.47
N GLY A 48 5.98 -15.71 -16.98
CA GLY A 48 6.26 -14.52 -17.78
C GLY A 48 4.99 -13.91 -18.39
N ASP A 49 3.84 -14.15 -17.77
CA ASP A 49 2.54 -13.67 -18.23
C ASP A 49 2.27 -12.24 -17.73
N LEU A 50 2.05 -11.33 -18.68
CA LEU A 50 1.73 -9.93 -18.39
C LEU A 50 0.27 -9.71 -17.97
N GLU A 51 -0.66 -10.60 -18.35
CA GLU A 51 -2.05 -10.49 -17.90
C GLU A 51 -2.14 -10.68 -16.38
N ILE A 52 -1.40 -11.64 -15.83
CA ILE A 52 -1.30 -11.85 -14.38
C ILE A 52 -0.69 -10.62 -13.71
N ALA A 53 0.33 -10.02 -14.33
CA ALA A 53 0.97 -8.83 -13.78
C ALA A 53 0.01 -7.64 -13.65
N ASN A 54 -1.02 -7.52 -14.50
CA ASN A 54 -1.97 -6.42 -14.45
C ASN A 54 -2.75 -6.34 -13.13
N GLU A 55 -2.92 -7.47 -12.44
CA GLU A 55 -3.54 -7.49 -11.11
C GLU A 55 -2.72 -6.67 -10.09
N LEU A 56 -1.42 -6.52 -10.28
CA LEU A 56 -0.56 -5.73 -9.39
C LEU A 56 -0.89 -4.24 -9.41
N GLN A 57 -1.46 -3.72 -10.50
CA GLN A 57 -1.69 -2.29 -10.63
C GLN A 57 -2.60 -1.77 -9.50
N SER A 58 -3.73 -2.44 -9.25
CA SER A 58 -4.65 -2.02 -8.18
C SER A 58 -4.03 -2.15 -6.81
N TYR A 59 -3.28 -3.24 -6.54
CA TYR A 59 -2.57 -3.39 -5.27
C TYR A 59 -1.53 -2.29 -5.04
N ILE A 60 -0.85 -1.82 -6.09
CA ILE A 60 0.13 -0.75 -5.98
C ILE A 60 -0.55 0.62 -5.79
N GLU A 61 -1.53 0.96 -6.63
CA GLU A 61 -2.17 2.29 -6.65
C GLU A 61 -3.13 2.52 -5.49
N GLU A 62 -3.81 1.47 -5.03
CA GLU A 62 -4.86 1.60 -4.02
C GLU A 62 -4.31 1.20 -2.64
N ASP A 63 -3.87 -0.06 -2.51
CA ASP A 63 -3.54 -0.63 -1.21
C ASP A 63 -2.15 -0.21 -0.73
N LEU A 64 -1.14 -0.27 -1.58
CA LEU A 64 0.23 0.06 -1.18
C LEU A 64 0.42 1.56 -1.07
N ALA A 65 -0.11 2.35 -2.00
CA ALA A 65 0.02 3.81 -1.96
C ALA A 65 -0.65 4.42 -0.72
N SER A 66 -1.70 3.79 -0.19
CA SER A 66 -2.39 4.26 1.02
C SER A 66 -1.61 4.00 2.31
N VAL A 67 -0.60 3.13 2.29
CA VAL A 67 0.23 2.78 3.47
C VAL A 67 1.71 3.16 3.31
N ASP A 68 2.25 3.08 2.10
CA ASP A 68 3.62 3.49 1.70
C ASP A 68 3.63 3.99 0.25
N GLN A 69 3.39 5.30 0.09
CA GLN A 69 3.43 5.98 -1.22
C GLN A 69 4.80 5.85 -1.92
N ALA A 70 5.91 5.89 -1.17
CA ALA A 70 7.25 5.88 -1.78
C ALA A 70 7.56 4.51 -2.39
N LYS A 71 7.20 3.43 -1.69
CA LYS A 71 7.30 2.07 -2.22
C LYS A 71 6.33 1.84 -3.37
N ALA A 72 5.10 2.36 -3.28
CA ALA A 72 4.13 2.29 -4.37
C ALA A 72 4.63 2.97 -5.65
N ASP A 73 5.19 4.18 -5.56
CA ASP A 73 5.75 4.90 -6.71
C ASP A 73 6.92 4.14 -7.35
N ALA A 74 7.79 3.54 -6.53
CA ALA A 74 8.90 2.73 -7.00
C ALA A 74 8.41 1.46 -7.73
N LEU A 75 7.48 0.72 -7.13
CA LEU A 75 6.90 -0.49 -7.73
C LEU A 75 6.07 -0.17 -8.98
N MET A 76 5.34 0.95 -8.99
CA MET A 76 4.58 1.40 -10.16
C MET A 76 5.50 1.71 -11.34
N LYS A 77 6.67 2.31 -11.08
CA LYS A 77 7.68 2.52 -12.12
C LYS A 77 8.16 1.17 -12.69
N ASP A 78 8.51 0.22 -11.83
CA ASP A 78 8.95 -1.10 -12.29
C ASP A 78 7.85 -1.86 -13.03
N PHE A 79 6.60 -1.73 -12.59
CA PHE A 79 5.44 -2.32 -13.24
C PHE A 79 5.25 -1.76 -14.65
N ARG A 80 5.38 -0.43 -14.83
CA ARG A 80 5.31 0.19 -16.16
C ARG A 80 6.46 -0.27 -17.07
N GLU A 81 7.66 -0.43 -16.52
CA GLU A 81 8.78 -1.03 -17.24
C GLU A 81 8.45 -2.47 -17.66
N LEU A 82 7.94 -3.29 -16.74
CA LEU A 82 7.51 -4.67 -16.99
C LEU A 82 6.46 -4.76 -18.10
N GLN A 83 5.42 -3.90 -18.07
CA GLN A 83 4.37 -3.83 -19.09
C GLN A 83 4.90 -3.42 -20.48
N SER A 84 6.00 -2.66 -20.53
CA SER A 84 6.63 -2.28 -21.79
C SER A 84 7.48 -3.39 -22.41
N MET A 85 7.75 -4.47 -21.68
CA MET A 85 8.56 -5.59 -22.15
C MET A 85 7.72 -6.54 -23.01
N SER A 86 8.29 -7.00 -24.13
CA SER A 86 7.69 -8.04 -24.97
C SER A 86 8.42 -9.38 -24.90
N ASP A 87 9.57 -9.41 -24.24
CA ASP A 87 10.36 -10.63 -24.04
C ASP A 87 9.99 -11.29 -22.71
N GLN A 88 9.62 -12.57 -22.76
CA GLN A 88 9.16 -13.31 -21.60
C GLN A 88 10.24 -13.44 -20.52
N ASN A 89 11.53 -13.58 -20.89
CA ASN A 89 12.60 -13.68 -19.91
C ASN A 89 12.85 -12.33 -19.22
N ALA A 90 12.73 -11.22 -19.95
CA ALA A 90 12.79 -9.88 -19.39
C ALA A 90 11.66 -9.62 -18.39
N VAL A 91 10.42 -10.02 -18.73
CA VAL A 91 9.27 -9.93 -17.81
C VAL A 91 9.54 -10.71 -16.52
N LYS A 92 9.99 -11.96 -16.62
CA LYS A 92 10.34 -12.79 -15.45
C LYS A 92 11.43 -12.15 -14.60
N ALA A 93 12.47 -11.60 -15.23
CA ALA A 93 13.56 -10.95 -14.53
C ALA A 93 13.09 -9.69 -13.79
N LYS A 94 12.26 -8.86 -14.44
CA LYS A 94 11.70 -7.65 -13.83
C LYS A 94 10.73 -7.99 -12.69
N ALA A 95 9.89 -9.01 -12.84
CA ALA A 95 9.02 -9.48 -11.76
C ALA A 95 9.82 -9.97 -10.54
N LYS A 96 10.97 -10.64 -10.77
CA LYS A 96 11.87 -11.05 -9.69
C LYS A 96 12.53 -9.86 -8.99
N GLU A 97 12.87 -8.82 -9.75
CA GLU A 97 13.35 -7.56 -9.19
C GLU A 97 12.28 -6.92 -8.28
N MET A 98 11.04 -6.87 -8.75
CA MET A 98 9.90 -6.36 -7.96
C MET A 98 9.67 -7.18 -6.68
N LEU A 99 9.77 -8.52 -6.74
CA LEU A 99 9.68 -9.39 -5.55
C LEU A 99 10.74 -9.08 -4.49
N SER A 100 11.91 -8.63 -4.93
CA SER A 100 13.02 -8.31 -4.01
C SER A 100 12.81 -6.96 -3.30
N LYS A 101 11.87 -6.14 -3.78
CA LYS A 101 11.50 -4.83 -3.22
C LYS A 101 10.29 -4.90 -2.28
N LEU A 102 9.55 -6.02 -2.31
CA LEU A 102 8.46 -6.30 -1.37
C LEU A 102 9.02 -6.54 0.03
#